data_AF-A0A6H5KTD4-F1
#
_entry.id   AF-A0A6H5KTD4-F1
#
_cell.length_a   1.000
_cell.length_b   1.000
_cell.length_c   1.000
_cell.angle_alpha   90.00
_cell.angle_beta   90.00
_cell.angle_gamma   90.00
#
_symmetry.space_group_name_H-M   'P 1'
#
loop_
_entity.id
_entity.type
_entity.pdbx_description
1 polymer ?
#
loop_
_entity_poly.entity_id
_entity_poly.type
_entity_poly.pdbx_seq_one_letter_code
_entity_poly.pdbx_strand_id
1 'polypeptide(L)'
;MARFSALSAALFAGAVRSGARAAVNVGSCTEFAAIDRKVETEVTITEADFACDEYTRLSIRSNMVLKSSVGKVTFSNFALKVYGSLTVEPDVVFTGVSLVEKNGGVLKLELGAVGVFKGTAEFSDNSIISTSIDESTEEEILRKGGAIHTKGSLTFEKDATFSGNLNDRLYYGSGPGGAISVHVKGSIYFMGKLTMTDNEADDYFGGAQGGAIFNRGDIVVDGEAEFTGNIGGRGGAIFQEKWATLVFNDFVTFTSNKCLDTFGGTIANIGGDVTANAGSLFFDGFAENSGDGGLGGAIYNYGGGIVKLTGSTTFRQNYGNWGGAVFNSAVPNAYFTAEDESYVMPTISYPEDTIFEDNDAQYCNDFASDFDEETCGL
;
A
#
# COMPACT_ATOMS: atom_id res chain seq x y z
N MET A 1 -58.18 -19.73 42.32
CA MET A 1 -56.99 -20.15 43.10
C MET A 1 -55.83 -20.37 42.13
N ALA A 2 -54.96 -19.38 41.97
CA ALA A 2 -53.61 -19.56 41.46
C ALA A 2 -52.81 -18.32 41.90
N ARG A 3 -51.85 -18.52 42.79
CA ARG A 3 -50.97 -17.48 43.35
C ARG A 3 -49.84 -17.21 42.36
N PHE A 4 -49.69 -15.98 41.88
CA PHE A 4 -48.46 -15.53 41.25
C PHE A 4 -47.53 -14.99 42.34
N SER A 5 -46.40 -15.69 42.53
CA SER A 5 -45.29 -15.29 43.40
C SER A 5 -44.48 -14.18 42.75
N ALA A 6 -44.34 -13.04 43.43
CA ALA A 6 -43.42 -11.98 43.08
C ALA A 6 -41.97 -12.44 43.25
N LEU A 7 -41.21 -12.48 42.15
CA LEU A 7 -39.76 -12.67 42.16
C LEU A 7 -39.10 -11.30 42.28
N SER A 8 -38.35 -11.10 43.37
CA SER A 8 -37.65 -9.86 43.69
C SER A 8 -36.46 -9.67 42.75
N ALA A 9 -36.51 -8.66 41.88
CA ALA A 9 -35.38 -8.24 41.07
C ALA A 9 -34.46 -7.34 41.91
N ALA A 10 -33.42 -7.93 42.50
CA ALA A 10 -32.31 -7.17 43.05
C ALA A 10 -31.45 -6.64 41.89
N LEU A 11 -31.72 -5.40 41.50
CA LEU A 11 -30.89 -4.67 40.53
C LEU A 11 -29.54 -4.35 41.19
N PHE A 12 -28.50 -5.08 40.83
CA PHE A 12 -27.12 -4.72 41.16
C PHE A 12 -26.74 -3.46 40.37
N ALA A 13 -26.84 -2.29 41.02
CA ALA A 13 -26.15 -1.08 40.58
C ALA A 13 -24.64 -1.27 40.81
N GLY A 14 -23.99 -2.01 39.91
CA GLY A 14 -22.54 -2.06 39.84
C GLY A 14 -22.04 -0.67 39.45
N ALA A 15 -21.49 0.07 40.41
CA ALA A 15 -20.83 1.34 40.16
C ALA A 15 -19.65 1.10 39.19
N VAL A 16 -19.87 1.37 37.90
CA VAL A 16 -18.80 1.49 36.92
C VAL A 16 -17.99 2.72 37.34
N ARG A 17 -16.88 2.50 38.05
CA ARG A 17 -15.90 3.54 38.29
C ARG A 17 -15.34 3.95 36.93
N SER A 18 -15.82 5.07 36.40
CA SER A 18 -15.15 5.81 35.33
C SER A 18 -13.85 6.36 35.90
N GLY A 19 -12.84 5.50 36.06
CA GLY A 19 -11.49 5.95 36.37
C GLY A 19 -11.07 6.91 35.26
N ALA A 20 -10.79 8.16 35.61
CA ALA A 20 -10.21 9.11 34.69
C ALA A 20 -8.97 8.46 34.08
N ARG A 21 -8.98 8.26 32.77
CA ARG A 21 -7.86 7.66 32.04
C ARG A 21 -6.72 8.66 32.04
N ALA A 22 -5.54 8.23 32.47
CA ALA A 22 -4.40 9.11 32.64
C ALA A 22 -3.82 9.48 31.27
N ALA A 23 -3.50 10.76 31.07
CA ALA A 23 -2.58 11.17 30.03
C ALA A 23 -1.16 10.89 30.53
N VAL A 24 -0.30 10.37 29.65
CA VAL A 24 1.10 10.09 29.97
C VAL A 24 1.99 10.95 29.08
N ASN A 25 2.98 11.61 29.69
CA ASN A 25 4.02 12.31 28.94
C ASN A 25 5.17 11.35 28.66
N VAL A 26 5.68 11.39 27.44
CA VAL A 26 6.79 10.55 26.99
C VAL A 26 7.83 11.44 26.33
N GLY A 27 9.06 11.37 26.84
CA GLY A 27 10.25 12.04 26.33
C GLY A 27 11.33 11.06 25.83
N SER A 28 11.16 9.73 25.98
CA SER A 28 12.12 8.76 25.44
C SER A 28 11.50 7.42 25.01
N CYS A 29 12.20 6.63 24.19
CA CYS A 29 11.76 5.29 23.78
C CYS A 29 11.57 4.32 24.96
N THR A 30 12.37 4.44 26.02
CA THR A 30 12.26 3.57 27.20
C THR A 30 10.93 3.75 27.94
N GLU A 31 10.37 4.95 27.91
CA GLU A 31 9.06 5.24 28.51
C GLU A 31 7.90 4.66 27.70
N PHE A 32 8.04 4.56 26.36
CA PHE A 32 7.06 3.87 25.51
C PHE A 32 6.90 2.39 25.86
N ALA A 33 8.00 1.70 26.19
CA ALA A 33 7.96 0.29 26.61
C ALA A 33 7.10 0.07 27.87
N ALA A 34 6.99 1.09 28.74
CA ALA A 34 6.15 1.03 29.93
C ALA A 34 4.64 1.20 29.62
N ILE A 35 4.29 1.71 28.44
CA ILE A 35 2.91 1.97 27.99
C ILE A 35 2.29 0.73 27.32
N ASP A 36 3.09 -0.12 26.66
CA ASP A 36 2.63 -1.29 25.87
C ASP A 36 1.70 -2.27 26.62
N ARG A 37 1.70 -2.23 27.96
CA ARG A 37 0.88 -3.08 28.83
C ARG A 37 -0.28 -2.36 29.53
N LYS A 38 -0.42 -1.05 29.38
CA LYS A 38 -1.42 -0.23 30.08
C LYS A 38 -2.52 0.24 29.12
N VAL A 39 -3.73 0.44 29.65
CA VAL A 39 -4.88 0.97 28.91
C VAL A 39 -4.83 2.50 28.90
N GLU A 40 -3.71 3.05 28.45
CA GLU A 40 -3.57 4.49 28.29
C GLU A 40 -4.28 4.92 27.00
N THR A 41 -4.99 6.04 27.09
CA THR A 41 -5.75 6.55 25.94
C THR A 41 -5.18 7.81 25.34
N GLU A 42 -4.27 8.47 26.05
CA GLU A 42 -3.62 9.69 25.58
C GLU A 42 -2.15 9.68 25.96
N VAL A 43 -1.29 9.87 24.97
CA VAL A 43 0.16 9.96 25.13
C VAL A 43 0.61 11.27 24.51
N THR A 44 1.26 12.13 25.29
CA THR A 44 1.82 13.39 24.82
C THR A 44 3.33 13.28 24.71
N ILE A 45 3.81 13.49 23.49
CA ILE A 45 5.22 13.45 23.15
C ILE A 45 5.84 14.80 23.49
N THR A 46 6.92 14.81 24.26
CA THR A 46 7.57 16.06 24.71
C THR A 46 8.84 16.43 23.97
N GLU A 47 9.42 15.49 23.23
CA GLU A 47 10.65 15.69 22.46
C GLU A 47 10.38 15.64 20.95
N ALA A 48 11.23 16.30 20.16
CA ALA A 48 11.13 16.32 18.71
C ALA A 48 11.67 15.05 18.05
N ASP A 49 12.70 14.43 18.62
CA ASP A 49 13.38 13.30 18.02
C ASP A 49 13.39 12.10 18.97
N PHE A 50 12.79 11.01 18.51
CA PHE A 50 12.72 9.71 19.17
C PHE A 50 13.53 8.70 18.40
N ALA A 51 14.84 8.70 18.60
CA ALA A 51 15.71 7.65 18.10
C ALA A 51 15.77 6.51 19.11
N CYS A 52 15.20 5.36 18.76
CA CYS A 52 15.34 4.17 19.59
C CYS A 52 16.63 3.42 19.19
N ASP A 53 17.46 3.09 20.18
CA ASP A 53 18.70 2.32 19.96
C ASP A 53 18.40 0.92 19.40
N GLU A 54 17.25 0.36 19.79
CA GLU A 54 16.73 -0.92 19.32
C GLU A 54 15.33 -0.73 18.74
N TYR A 55 14.95 -1.65 17.84
CA TYR A 55 13.61 -1.70 17.26
C TYR A 55 12.55 -1.76 18.36
N THR A 56 11.88 -0.63 18.59
CA THR A 56 10.89 -0.46 19.65
C THR A 56 9.50 -0.59 19.08
N ARG A 57 8.70 -1.47 19.68
CA ARG A 57 7.33 -1.72 19.23
C ARG A 57 6.31 -1.34 20.29
N LEU A 58 5.31 -0.56 19.89
CA LEU A 58 4.15 -0.23 20.70
C LEU A 58 2.90 -0.92 20.17
N SER A 59 2.23 -1.71 21.01
CA SER A 59 0.97 -2.39 20.70
C SER A 59 -0.22 -1.63 21.25
N ILE A 60 -1.08 -1.13 20.36
CA ILE A 60 -2.26 -0.33 20.70
C ILE A 60 -3.48 -1.24 20.68
N ARG A 61 -3.89 -1.73 21.86
CA ARG A 61 -5.00 -2.69 22.02
C ARG A 61 -6.38 -2.05 22.08
N SER A 62 -6.44 -0.75 22.41
CA SER A 62 -7.70 -0.01 22.56
C SER A 62 -7.58 1.32 21.81
N ASN A 63 -8.20 2.39 22.30
CA ASN A 63 -8.14 3.70 21.65
C ASN A 63 -6.96 4.50 22.24
N MET A 64 -6.07 4.98 21.39
CA MET A 64 -4.94 5.82 21.77
C MET A 64 -4.89 7.07 20.89
N VAL A 65 -4.68 8.23 21.52
CA VAL A 65 -4.36 9.48 20.86
C VAL A 65 -2.91 9.83 21.16
N LEU A 66 -2.10 9.93 20.10
CA LEU A 66 -0.74 10.46 20.14
C LEU A 66 -0.79 11.97 19.86
N LYS A 67 -0.40 12.74 20.87
CA LYS A 67 -0.25 14.21 20.82
C LYS A 67 1.22 14.58 20.90
N SER A 68 1.53 15.84 20.64
CA SER A 68 2.87 16.38 20.85
C SER A 68 2.81 17.79 21.42
N SER A 69 3.77 18.13 22.28
CA SER A 69 4.05 19.52 22.68
C SER A 69 5.01 20.23 21.72
N VAL A 70 5.53 19.51 20.71
CA VAL A 70 6.36 20.04 19.63
C VAL A 70 5.63 19.88 18.29
N GLY A 71 6.00 20.68 17.29
CA GLY A 71 5.26 20.74 16.02
C GLY A 71 5.34 19.46 15.17
N LYS A 72 6.56 18.93 15.00
CA LYS A 72 6.87 17.73 14.21
C LYS A 72 7.66 16.76 15.09
N VAL A 73 7.35 15.46 14.99
CA VAL A 73 8.03 14.40 15.74
C VAL A 73 8.68 13.40 14.78
N THR A 74 9.97 13.15 14.94
CA THR A 74 10.71 12.12 14.22
C THR A 74 10.81 10.87 15.08
N PHE A 75 10.46 9.72 14.52
CA PHE A 75 10.66 8.41 15.13
C PHE A 75 11.64 7.61 14.29
N SER A 76 12.67 7.07 14.94
CA SER A 76 13.62 6.17 14.31
C SER A 76 13.65 4.81 15.02
N ASN A 77 13.73 3.72 14.24
CA ASN A 77 13.63 2.34 14.74
C ASN A 77 12.36 2.09 15.60
N PHE A 78 11.23 2.67 15.19
CA PHE A 78 9.99 2.61 15.95
C PHE A 78 8.86 2.02 15.13
N ALA A 79 8.02 1.19 15.76
CA ALA A 79 6.90 0.56 15.12
C ALA A 79 5.63 0.52 15.96
N LEU A 80 4.51 0.56 15.28
CA LEU A 80 3.16 0.60 15.78
C LEU A 80 2.40 -0.64 15.33
N LYS A 81 1.79 -1.34 16.30
CA LYS A 81 0.84 -2.42 16.00
C LYS A 81 -0.52 -2.08 16.59
N VAL A 82 -1.49 -1.82 15.73
CA VAL A 82 -2.81 -1.33 16.13
C VAL A 82 -3.83 -2.46 16.01
N TYR A 83 -4.49 -2.75 17.12
CA TYR A 83 -5.65 -3.66 17.21
C TYR A 83 -6.96 -2.89 17.44
N GLY A 84 -6.88 -1.72 18.09
CA GLY A 84 -8.01 -0.84 18.36
C GLY A 84 -8.01 0.39 17.45
N SER A 85 -7.98 1.57 18.06
CA SER A 85 -7.91 2.84 17.32
C SER A 85 -6.66 3.62 17.68
N LEU A 86 -5.98 4.17 16.68
CA LEU A 86 -4.88 5.10 16.82
C LEU A 86 -5.25 6.41 16.13
N THR A 87 -5.07 7.53 16.83
CA THR A 87 -5.10 8.88 16.25
C THR A 87 -3.76 9.55 16.50
N VAL A 88 -3.11 10.05 15.45
CA VAL A 88 -1.86 10.80 15.49
C VAL A 88 -2.16 12.24 15.12
N GLU A 89 -2.10 13.14 16.10
CA GLU A 89 -2.37 14.56 15.89
C GLU A 89 -1.21 15.38 15.32
N PRO A 90 0.07 15.16 15.73
CA PRO A 90 1.17 15.98 15.22
C PRO A 90 1.60 15.56 13.82
N ASP A 91 2.43 16.40 13.21
CA ASP A 91 3.19 16.01 12.03
C ASP A 91 4.27 14.99 12.44
N VAL A 92 4.46 13.94 11.65
CA VAL A 92 5.33 12.82 12.01
C VAL A 92 6.24 12.36 10.88
N VAL A 93 7.44 11.92 11.23
CA VAL A 93 8.35 11.16 10.36
C VAL A 93 8.64 9.83 11.01
N PHE A 94 8.51 8.74 10.27
CA PHE A 94 9.00 7.43 10.66
C PHE A 94 10.13 7.05 9.72
N THR A 95 11.33 6.89 10.28
CA THR A 95 12.52 6.64 9.47
C THR A 95 13.42 5.54 10.01
N GLY A 96 14.17 4.93 9.10
CA GLY A 96 15.32 4.10 9.44
C GLY A 96 14.96 2.81 10.16
N VAL A 97 13.71 2.33 10.06
CA VAL A 97 13.40 0.96 10.48
C VAL A 97 14.13 0.03 9.52
N SER A 98 15.27 -0.52 9.94
CA SER A 98 16.08 -1.38 9.07
C SER A 98 15.83 -2.86 9.36
N LEU A 99 15.52 -3.61 8.30
CA LEU A 99 15.62 -5.07 8.23
C LEU A 99 14.82 -5.84 9.29
N VAL A 100 13.55 -5.46 9.47
CA VAL A 100 12.68 -6.12 10.46
C VAL A 100 11.87 -7.27 9.86
N GLU A 101 11.81 -8.40 10.56
CA GLU A 101 11.01 -9.57 10.14
C GLU A 101 9.53 -9.42 10.54
N LYS A 102 8.88 -8.31 10.17
CA LYS A 102 7.49 -7.99 10.52
C LYS A 102 6.82 -7.23 9.38
N ASN A 103 5.54 -7.50 9.15
CA ASN A 103 4.75 -6.75 8.16
C ASN A 103 4.56 -5.29 8.58
N GLY A 104 4.65 -4.38 7.60
CA GLY A 104 4.42 -2.95 7.76
C GLY A 104 5.49 -2.35 8.66
N GLY A 105 6.76 -2.42 8.27
CA GLY A 105 7.94 -2.22 9.15
C GLY A 105 7.74 -1.21 10.27
N VAL A 106 7.12 -0.07 9.94
CA VAL A 106 6.62 0.95 10.87
C VAL A 106 5.22 0.64 11.39
N LEU A 107 4.19 0.61 10.53
CA LEU A 107 2.79 0.56 10.95
C LEU A 107 2.09 -0.71 10.49
N LYS A 108 1.53 -1.45 11.45
CA LYS A 108 0.62 -2.57 11.19
C LYS A 108 -0.75 -2.36 11.81
N LEU A 109 -1.80 -2.30 10.98
CA LEU A 109 -3.20 -2.33 11.42
C LEU A 109 -3.77 -3.74 11.27
N GLU A 110 -4.29 -4.30 12.36
CA GLU A 110 -5.01 -5.57 12.34
C GLU A 110 -6.46 -5.39 11.88
N LEU A 111 -7.17 -6.51 11.68
CA LEU A 111 -8.55 -6.49 11.21
C LEU A 111 -9.47 -5.70 12.16
N GLY A 112 -10.20 -4.72 11.62
CA GLY A 112 -11.10 -3.85 12.38
C GLY A 112 -10.41 -2.71 13.13
N ALA A 113 -9.07 -2.63 13.07
CA ALA A 113 -8.34 -1.50 13.61
C ALA A 113 -8.56 -0.23 12.77
N VAL A 114 -8.46 0.93 13.42
CA VAL A 114 -8.60 2.25 12.76
C VAL A 114 -7.37 3.10 13.06
N GLY A 115 -6.71 3.61 12.04
CA GLY A 115 -5.62 4.59 12.16
C GLY A 115 -6.01 5.90 11.50
N VAL A 116 -5.75 7.02 12.17
CA VAL A 116 -5.97 8.37 11.61
C VAL A 116 -4.73 9.23 11.87
N PHE A 117 -4.14 9.77 10.81
CA PHE A 117 -3.08 10.77 10.87
C PHE A 117 -3.69 12.13 10.51
N LYS A 118 -3.76 13.05 11.48
CA LYS A 118 -4.27 14.41 11.30
C LYS A 118 -3.21 15.40 10.83
N GLY A 119 -1.95 15.13 11.17
CA GLY A 119 -0.78 15.85 10.69
C GLY A 119 -0.28 15.31 9.35
N THR A 120 0.76 15.95 8.79
CA THR A 120 1.50 15.37 7.67
C THR A 120 2.25 14.13 8.15
N ALA A 121 2.33 13.08 7.33
CA ALA A 121 3.01 11.84 7.68
C ALA A 121 4.07 11.47 6.65
N GLU A 122 5.29 11.22 7.10
CA GLU A 122 6.43 10.84 6.27
C GLU A 122 6.93 9.47 6.72
N PHE A 123 7.12 8.54 5.77
CA PHE A 123 7.69 7.22 5.99
C PHE A 123 8.88 7.06 5.06
N SER A 124 10.09 7.18 5.60
CA SER A 124 11.31 7.18 4.81
C SER A 124 12.28 6.06 5.22
N ASP A 125 12.91 5.40 4.25
CA ASP A 125 14.00 4.45 4.51
C ASP A 125 13.61 3.33 5.49
N ASN A 126 12.36 2.84 5.37
CA ASN A 126 11.88 1.72 6.17
C ASN A 126 11.98 0.44 5.36
N SER A 127 12.70 -0.53 5.91
CA SER A 127 13.00 -1.80 5.27
C SER A 127 12.50 -2.97 6.11
N ILE A 128 11.85 -3.92 5.47
CA ILE A 128 11.55 -5.23 6.06
C ILE A 128 12.31 -6.32 5.32
N ILE A 129 12.69 -7.39 6.03
CA ILE A 129 13.18 -8.62 5.39
C ILE A 129 12.03 -9.61 5.29
N SER A 130 11.70 -10.02 4.06
CA SER A 130 10.59 -10.91 3.77
C SER A 130 10.85 -12.39 4.05
N THR A 131 12.06 -12.79 4.44
CA THR A 131 12.37 -14.21 4.67
C THR A 131 13.02 -14.47 6.01
N SER A 132 12.28 -15.16 6.87
CA SER A 132 12.84 -16.21 7.72
C SER A 132 12.28 -17.53 7.18
N ILE A 133 13.12 -18.51 6.85
CA ILE A 133 12.64 -19.87 6.69
C ILE A 133 12.23 -20.33 8.08
N ASP A 134 10.96 -20.66 8.27
CA ASP A 134 10.60 -21.38 9.48
C ASP A 134 11.22 -22.77 9.38
N GLU A 135 12.35 -22.99 10.06
CA GLU A 135 13.09 -24.26 10.04
C GLU A 135 12.23 -25.46 10.44
N SER A 136 11.09 -25.23 11.12
CA SER A 136 10.19 -26.30 11.55
C SER A 136 9.15 -26.70 10.50
N THR A 137 8.78 -25.79 9.61
CA THR A 137 7.75 -26.03 8.59
C THR A 137 8.29 -25.99 7.17
N GLU A 138 9.52 -25.50 6.99
CA GLU A 138 10.08 -25.07 5.70
C GLU A 138 9.17 -24.06 4.97
N GLU A 139 8.19 -23.47 5.68
CA GLU A 139 7.31 -22.46 5.12
C GLU A 139 8.00 -21.09 5.13
N GLU A 140 7.78 -20.40 4.04
CA GLU A 140 8.38 -19.13 3.80
C GLU A 140 7.44 -18.00 4.25
N ILE A 141 7.89 -17.19 5.21
CA ILE A 141 7.03 -16.18 5.82
C ILE A 141 7.10 -14.85 5.06
N LEU A 142 6.34 -14.74 3.97
CA LEU A 142 6.22 -13.50 3.19
C LEU A 142 5.75 -12.33 4.07
N ARG A 143 6.64 -11.35 4.26
CA ARG A 143 6.32 -10.07 4.88
C ARG A 143 5.70 -9.14 3.86
N LYS A 144 5.07 -8.06 4.34
CA LYS A 144 4.19 -7.22 3.51
C LYS A 144 4.37 -5.76 3.91
N GLY A 145 4.59 -4.87 2.95
CA GLY A 145 4.72 -3.43 3.16
C GLY A 145 5.98 -3.02 3.93
N GLY A 146 6.97 -2.42 3.27
CA GLY A 146 8.19 -1.94 3.94
C GLY A 146 7.91 -0.91 5.04
N ALA A 147 6.96 -0.01 4.81
CA ALA A 147 6.49 0.96 5.80
C ALA A 147 5.18 0.54 6.47
N ILE A 148 4.15 0.20 5.69
CA ILE A 148 2.79 0.02 6.20
C ILE A 148 2.17 -1.29 5.70
N HIS A 149 1.53 -2.02 6.62
CA HIS A 149 0.62 -3.10 6.30
C HIS A 149 -0.72 -2.93 7.02
N THR A 150 -1.81 -2.89 6.26
CA THR A 150 -3.14 -2.72 6.87
C THR A 150 -4.13 -3.83 6.49
N LYS A 151 -4.83 -4.31 7.52
CA LYS A 151 -6.07 -5.11 7.43
C LYS A 151 -7.29 -4.35 7.98
N GLY A 152 -7.08 -3.11 8.43
CA GLY A 152 -8.10 -2.22 8.97
C GLY A 152 -8.21 -0.95 8.12
N SER A 153 -8.79 0.10 8.68
CA SER A 153 -8.98 1.38 7.97
C SER A 153 -7.92 2.40 8.39
N LEU A 154 -7.29 3.02 7.41
CA LEU A 154 -6.27 4.04 7.62
C LEU A 154 -6.64 5.33 6.89
N THR A 155 -6.53 6.47 7.57
CA THR A 155 -6.82 7.78 6.97
C THR A 155 -5.65 8.73 7.21
N PHE A 156 -5.25 9.44 6.15
CA PHE A 156 -4.34 10.58 6.19
C PHE A 156 -5.13 11.84 5.84
N GLU A 157 -5.34 12.72 6.82
CA GLU A 157 -6.12 13.96 6.63
C GLU A 157 -5.31 15.06 5.91
N LYS A 158 -3.98 14.93 5.89
CA LYS A 158 -3.04 15.81 5.20
C LYS A 158 -2.09 14.99 4.32
N ASP A 159 -1.07 15.65 3.80
CA ASP A 159 -0.08 15.05 2.90
C ASP A 159 0.63 13.85 3.53
N ALA A 160 0.81 12.81 2.72
CA ALA A 160 1.50 11.60 3.08
C ALA A 160 2.65 11.33 2.08
N THR A 161 3.86 11.12 2.59
CA THR A 161 5.05 10.86 1.78
C THR A 161 5.68 9.53 2.16
N PHE A 162 6.05 8.75 1.14
CA PHE A 162 6.73 7.47 1.28
C PHE A 162 7.96 7.48 0.37
N SER A 163 9.15 7.44 0.96
CA SER A 163 10.40 7.50 0.19
C SER A 163 11.39 6.40 0.58
N GLY A 164 12.02 5.73 -0.38
CA GLY A 164 13.10 4.78 -0.08
C GLY A 164 12.66 3.59 0.78
N ASN A 165 11.36 3.26 0.83
CA ASN A 165 10.89 2.12 1.60
C ASN A 165 11.12 0.85 0.80
N LEU A 166 11.62 -0.18 1.49
CA LEU A 166 12.08 -1.40 0.88
C LEU A 166 11.37 -2.62 1.49
N ASN A 167 10.86 -3.49 0.65
CA ASN A 167 10.52 -4.85 1.02
C ASN A 167 11.57 -5.77 0.40
N ASP A 168 12.62 -6.01 1.18
CA ASP A 168 13.81 -6.75 0.75
C ASP A 168 13.61 -8.25 0.94
N ARG A 169 14.22 -9.03 0.07
CA ARG A 169 14.32 -10.48 0.23
C ARG A 169 15.74 -10.95 0.00
N LEU A 170 16.17 -11.87 0.87
CA LEU A 170 17.45 -12.56 0.74
C LEU A 170 17.40 -13.80 -0.16
N TYR A 171 16.23 -14.39 -0.48
CA TYR A 171 16.18 -15.69 -1.18
C TYR A 171 14.82 -16.15 -1.79
N TYR A 172 14.41 -15.94 -3.08
CA TYR A 172 13.25 -16.52 -3.87
C TYR A 172 11.74 -16.05 -3.78
N GLY A 173 11.34 -14.78 -3.97
CA GLY A 173 9.90 -14.34 -3.89
C GLY A 173 9.56 -13.16 -2.94
N SER A 174 9.72 -11.91 -3.32
CA SER A 174 9.53 -10.85 -2.32
C SER A 174 8.15 -10.70 -1.73
N GLY A 175 8.17 -10.15 -0.52
CA GLY A 175 6.98 -9.69 0.13
C GLY A 175 6.32 -8.59 -0.72
N PRO A 176 4.99 -8.59 -0.86
CA PRO A 176 4.34 -7.59 -1.67
C PRO A 176 4.32 -6.21 -1.00
N GLY A 177 4.45 -5.16 -1.81
CA GLY A 177 4.41 -3.75 -1.44
C GLY A 177 5.72 -3.25 -0.85
N GLY A 178 6.49 -2.46 -1.62
CA GLY A 178 7.73 -1.86 -1.12
C GLY A 178 7.49 -0.83 -0.02
N ALA A 179 6.51 0.07 -0.19
CA ALA A 179 6.06 0.95 0.89
C ALA A 179 4.82 0.41 1.62
N ILE A 180 3.75 0.14 0.87
CA ILE A 180 2.43 -0.15 1.43
C ILE A 180 1.91 -1.49 0.93
N SER A 181 1.35 -2.27 1.84
CA SER A 181 0.56 -3.46 1.52
C SER A 181 -0.83 -3.42 2.15
N VAL A 182 -1.86 -3.44 1.31
CA VAL A 182 -3.27 -3.45 1.72
C VAL A 182 -3.84 -4.86 1.58
N HIS A 183 -4.52 -5.33 2.62
CA HIS A 183 -5.22 -6.62 2.61
C HIS A 183 -6.64 -6.48 2.08
N VAL A 184 -7.29 -7.58 1.66
CA VAL A 184 -8.69 -7.63 1.17
C VAL A 184 -9.77 -7.13 2.12
N LYS A 185 -9.40 -6.74 3.34
CA LYS A 185 -10.33 -6.16 4.33
C LYS A 185 -9.84 -4.79 4.83
N GLY A 186 -8.71 -4.34 4.31
CA GLY A 186 -8.11 -3.06 4.65
C GLY A 186 -8.58 -1.98 3.70
N SER A 187 -8.56 -0.76 4.19
CA SER A 187 -8.77 0.43 3.37
C SER A 187 -7.80 1.53 3.74
N ILE A 188 -7.42 2.35 2.75
CA ILE A 188 -6.65 3.56 2.96
C ILE A 188 -7.33 4.74 2.26
N TYR A 189 -7.43 5.85 2.96
CA TYR A 189 -7.95 7.10 2.41
C TYR A 189 -6.93 8.22 2.60
N PHE A 190 -6.46 8.79 1.49
CA PHE A 190 -5.56 9.94 1.45
C PHE A 190 -6.34 11.19 1.08
N MET A 191 -6.53 12.11 2.02
CA MET A 191 -7.24 13.37 1.78
C MET A 191 -6.32 14.46 1.20
N GLY A 192 -5.04 14.44 1.58
CA GLY A 192 -4.02 15.36 1.06
C GLY A 192 -3.22 14.77 -0.09
N LYS A 193 -2.12 15.44 -0.46
CA LYS A 193 -1.21 14.95 -1.51
C LYS A 193 -0.56 13.63 -1.09
N LEU A 194 -0.50 12.67 -2.02
CA LEU A 194 0.24 11.43 -1.87
C LEU A 194 1.53 11.48 -2.70
N THR A 195 2.69 11.31 -2.05
CA THR A 195 3.99 11.21 -2.74
C THR A 195 4.63 9.86 -2.44
N MET A 196 5.04 9.14 -3.49
CA MET A 196 5.65 7.81 -3.45
C MET A 196 6.90 7.81 -4.31
N THR A 197 8.08 7.87 -3.68
CA THR A 197 9.36 8.03 -4.39
C THR A 197 10.34 6.91 -4.05
N ASP A 198 10.96 6.31 -5.06
CA ASP A 198 12.06 5.36 -4.88
C ASP A 198 11.73 4.21 -3.90
N ASN A 199 10.47 3.76 -3.87
CA ASN A 199 10.08 2.60 -3.08
C ASN A 199 10.29 1.33 -3.89
N GLU A 200 10.75 0.28 -3.21
CA GLU A 200 11.19 -0.93 -3.88
C GLU A 200 10.59 -2.18 -3.22
N ALA A 201 10.00 -3.04 -4.02
CA ALA A 201 9.80 -4.44 -3.69
C ALA A 201 10.81 -5.22 -4.52
N ASP A 202 11.92 -5.64 -3.91
CA ASP A 202 13.04 -6.23 -4.63
C ASP A 202 12.83 -7.73 -4.80
N ASP A 203 12.54 -8.23 -6.00
CA ASP A 203 12.73 -9.64 -6.31
C ASP A 203 12.96 -9.87 -7.80
N TYR A 204 14.12 -10.43 -8.10
CA TYR A 204 14.55 -10.82 -9.42
C TYR A 204 13.70 -11.94 -10.06
N PHE A 205 12.87 -12.65 -9.29
CA PHE A 205 12.15 -13.85 -9.76
C PHE A 205 10.61 -13.78 -9.64
N GLY A 206 10.04 -12.57 -9.67
CA GLY A 206 8.61 -12.37 -10.00
C GLY A 206 7.61 -12.47 -8.84
N GLY A 207 8.07 -12.56 -7.59
CA GLY A 207 7.26 -12.49 -6.38
C GLY A 207 7.09 -11.07 -5.81
N ALA A 208 7.99 -10.13 -6.14
CA ALA A 208 7.83 -8.73 -5.77
C ALA A 208 6.63 -8.12 -6.50
N GLN A 209 5.66 -7.61 -5.75
CA GLN A 209 4.45 -7.01 -6.31
C GLN A 209 4.30 -5.59 -5.78
N GLY A 210 4.26 -4.60 -6.67
CA GLY A 210 4.04 -3.19 -6.36
C GLY A 210 5.22 -2.54 -5.65
N GLY A 211 6.07 -1.81 -6.39
CA GLY A 211 7.23 -1.14 -5.80
C GLY A 211 6.84 -0.13 -4.73
N ALA A 212 5.81 0.68 -4.97
CA ALA A 212 5.21 1.51 -3.94
C ALA A 212 4.08 0.78 -3.21
N ILE A 213 3.06 0.32 -3.95
CA ILE A 213 1.81 -0.17 -3.39
C ILE A 213 1.48 -1.55 -3.92
N PHE A 214 1.25 -2.48 -3.00
CA PHE A 214 0.47 -3.68 -3.28
C PHE A 214 -0.94 -3.55 -2.71
N ASN A 215 -1.94 -3.53 -3.58
CA ASN A 215 -3.33 -3.38 -3.17
C ASN A 215 -4.14 -4.66 -3.36
N ARG A 216 -4.92 -5.00 -2.33
CA ARG A 216 -5.97 -6.02 -2.36
C ARG A 216 -7.29 -5.56 -1.77
N GLY A 217 -7.32 -4.36 -1.20
CA GLY A 217 -8.49 -3.76 -0.56
C GLY A 217 -8.86 -2.47 -1.28
N ASP A 218 -9.28 -1.47 -0.52
CA ASP A 218 -9.77 -0.22 -1.07
C ASP A 218 -8.78 0.93 -0.79
N ILE A 219 -8.34 1.61 -1.83
CA ILE A 219 -7.54 2.83 -1.73
C ILE A 219 -8.27 3.96 -2.45
N VAL A 220 -8.46 5.08 -1.76
CA VAL A 220 -8.97 6.32 -2.34
C VAL A 220 -7.97 7.44 -2.07
N VAL A 221 -7.64 8.19 -3.11
CA VAL A 221 -6.74 9.34 -3.06
C VAL A 221 -7.49 10.56 -3.58
N ASP A 222 -7.78 11.49 -2.68
CA ASP A 222 -8.52 12.73 -2.97
C ASP A 222 -7.62 13.91 -3.35
N GLY A 223 -6.38 13.92 -2.86
CA GLY A 223 -5.39 14.91 -3.30
C GLY A 223 -4.62 14.43 -4.53
N GLU A 224 -3.75 15.31 -5.04
CA GLU A 224 -2.79 14.95 -6.09
C GLU A 224 -1.94 13.74 -5.67
N ALA A 225 -1.57 12.91 -6.65
CA ALA A 225 -0.73 11.75 -6.41
C ALA A 225 0.49 11.73 -7.33
N GLU A 226 1.66 11.42 -6.77
CA GLU A 226 2.93 11.38 -7.49
C GLU A 226 3.69 10.11 -7.16
N PHE A 227 4.01 9.33 -8.18
CA PHE A 227 4.77 8.08 -8.10
C PHE A 227 6.01 8.19 -8.98
N THR A 228 7.18 8.26 -8.37
CA THR A 228 8.44 8.50 -9.08
C THR A 228 9.49 7.47 -8.71
N GLY A 229 10.13 6.85 -9.70
CA GLY A 229 11.30 5.99 -9.47
C GLY A 229 11.01 4.70 -8.69
N ASN A 230 9.75 4.28 -8.56
CA ASN A 230 9.42 3.06 -7.80
C ASN A 230 9.74 1.81 -8.63
N ILE A 231 10.21 0.77 -7.95
CA ILE A 231 10.69 -0.47 -8.57
C ILE A 231 9.95 -1.66 -7.97
N GLY A 232 9.33 -2.49 -8.82
CA GLY A 232 8.64 -3.70 -8.39
C GLY A 232 8.86 -4.85 -9.37
N GLY A 233 8.66 -6.08 -8.90
CA GLY A 233 8.64 -7.24 -9.79
C GLY A 233 7.41 -7.25 -10.71
N ARG A 234 6.24 -6.83 -10.22
CA ARG A 234 5.00 -6.66 -11.00
C ARG A 234 4.37 -5.34 -10.64
N GLY A 235 4.08 -4.49 -11.62
CA GLY A 235 3.61 -3.13 -11.38
C GLY A 235 4.70 -2.30 -10.72
N GLY A 236 5.50 -1.59 -11.52
CA GLY A 236 6.68 -0.88 -11.00
C GLY A 236 6.36 0.06 -9.84
N ALA A 237 5.25 0.79 -9.93
CA ALA A 237 4.69 1.53 -8.80
C ALA A 237 3.62 0.73 -8.07
N ILE A 238 2.63 0.20 -8.79
CA ILE A 238 1.41 -0.33 -8.19
C ILE A 238 1.09 -1.71 -8.76
N PHE A 239 0.93 -2.68 -7.86
CA PHE A 239 0.26 -3.93 -8.19
C PHE A 239 -1.15 -3.93 -7.59
N GLN A 240 -2.12 -4.13 -8.47
CA GLN A 240 -3.52 -4.26 -8.12
C GLN A 240 -4.01 -5.70 -8.31
N GLU A 241 -4.57 -6.28 -7.25
CA GLU A 241 -5.11 -7.64 -7.29
C GLU A 241 -6.64 -7.64 -7.47
N LYS A 242 -7.17 -8.84 -7.64
CA LYS A 242 -8.57 -9.11 -7.86
C LYS A 242 -9.46 -8.56 -6.75
N TRP A 243 -10.59 -7.97 -7.15
CA TRP A 243 -11.63 -7.39 -6.28
C TRP A 243 -11.23 -6.14 -5.49
N ALA A 244 -10.01 -5.65 -5.68
CA ALA A 244 -9.53 -4.48 -5.00
C ALA A 244 -9.86 -3.22 -5.81
N THR A 245 -10.03 -2.10 -5.10
CA THR A 245 -10.37 -0.82 -5.71
C THR A 245 -9.25 0.21 -5.47
N LEU A 246 -8.86 0.92 -6.52
CA LEU A 246 -7.96 2.07 -6.44
C LEU A 246 -8.59 3.24 -7.19
N VAL A 247 -8.84 4.35 -6.48
CA VAL A 247 -9.43 5.56 -7.06
C VAL A 247 -8.52 6.76 -6.81
N PHE A 248 -8.15 7.46 -7.88
CA PHE A 248 -7.58 8.80 -7.84
C PHE A 248 -8.67 9.80 -8.23
N ASN A 249 -9.04 10.69 -7.31
CA ASN A 249 -10.04 11.72 -7.55
C ASN A 249 -9.42 13.03 -8.09
N ASP A 250 -8.13 13.25 -7.85
CA ASP A 250 -7.36 14.37 -8.42
C ASP A 250 -6.27 13.86 -9.39
N PHE A 251 -5.45 14.77 -9.91
CA PHE A 251 -4.43 14.48 -10.90
C PHE A 251 -3.38 13.50 -10.35
N VAL A 252 -3.08 12.46 -11.14
CA VAL A 252 -2.05 11.47 -10.80
C VAL A 252 -0.91 11.47 -11.82
N THR A 253 0.32 11.51 -11.32
CA THR A 253 1.53 11.44 -12.14
C THR A 253 2.36 10.21 -11.78
N PHE A 254 2.76 9.48 -12.82
CA PHE A 254 3.71 8.39 -12.74
C PHE A 254 4.93 8.73 -13.60
N THR A 255 6.11 8.73 -13.01
CA THR A 255 7.37 9.06 -13.68
C THR A 255 8.44 8.00 -13.40
N SER A 256 9.05 7.46 -14.45
CA SER A 256 10.24 6.60 -14.34
C SER A 256 10.05 5.41 -13.38
N ASN A 257 8.85 4.83 -13.34
CA ASN A 257 8.60 3.62 -12.55
C ASN A 257 8.99 2.40 -13.38
N LYS A 258 9.54 1.38 -12.70
CA LYS A 258 10.15 0.23 -13.36
C LYS A 258 9.60 -1.08 -12.84
N CYS A 259 9.12 -1.92 -13.75
CA CYS A 259 8.86 -3.33 -13.49
C CYS A 259 10.08 -4.15 -13.91
N LEU A 260 10.63 -4.95 -12.99
CA LEU A 260 11.80 -5.82 -13.23
C LEU A 260 11.42 -7.15 -13.91
N ASP A 261 10.15 -7.54 -13.83
CA ASP A 261 9.60 -8.68 -14.57
C ASP A 261 8.74 -8.17 -15.74
N THR A 262 7.76 -8.96 -16.16
CA THR A 262 7.00 -8.75 -17.39
C THR A 262 5.72 -7.92 -17.27
N PHE A 263 5.24 -7.53 -16.08
CA PHE A 263 3.86 -7.01 -15.93
C PHE A 263 3.81 -5.55 -15.52
N GLY A 264 3.51 -4.64 -16.46
CA GLY A 264 3.13 -3.26 -16.18
C GLY A 264 4.27 -2.42 -15.63
N GLY A 265 4.93 -1.61 -16.46
CA GLY A 265 6.08 -0.81 -16.00
C GLY A 265 5.71 0.18 -14.90
N THR A 266 4.45 0.64 -14.86
CA THR A 266 3.92 1.45 -13.76
C THR A 266 2.85 0.71 -12.95
N ILE A 267 1.76 0.28 -13.60
CA ILE A 267 0.63 -0.37 -12.96
C ILE A 267 0.43 -1.77 -13.56
N ALA A 268 0.35 -2.78 -12.71
CA ALA A 268 -0.18 -4.09 -13.06
C ALA A 268 -1.54 -4.28 -12.39
N ASN A 269 -2.62 -4.34 -13.15
CA ASN A 269 -3.97 -4.58 -12.68
C ASN A 269 -4.44 -5.99 -13.08
N ILE A 270 -4.68 -6.85 -12.09
CA ILE A 270 -5.05 -8.25 -12.29
C ILE A 270 -6.41 -8.49 -11.63
N GLY A 271 -7.48 -8.30 -12.39
CA GLY A 271 -8.86 -8.50 -11.94
C GLY A 271 -9.39 -7.46 -10.94
N GLY A 272 -8.64 -6.38 -10.70
CA GLY A 272 -9.03 -5.26 -9.84
C GLY A 272 -9.60 -4.09 -10.63
N ASP A 273 -10.00 -3.05 -9.89
CA ASP A 273 -10.54 -1.81 -10.45
C ASP A 273 -9.59 -0.63 -10.17
N VAL A 274 -9.14 0.04 -11.23
CA VAL A 274 -8.33 1.26 -11.17
C VAL A 274 -9.10 2.38 -11.85
N THR A 275 -9.34 3.49 -11.15
CA THR A 275 -10.04 4.66 -11.68
C THR A 275 -9.22 5.92 -11.45
N ALA A 276 -9.02 6.73 -12.50
CA ALA A 276 -8.51 8.09 -12.42
C ALA A 276 -9.58 9.05 -12.93
N ASN A 277 -10.19 9.82 -12.01
CA ASN A 277 -11.36 10.64 -12.29
C ASN A 277 -11.00 12.02 -12.91
N ALA A 278 -9.86 12.59 -12.51
CA ALA A 278 -9.30 13.80 -13.09
C ALA A 278 -8.33 13.42 -14.22
N GLY A 279 -7.21 14.12 -14.37
CA GLY A 279 -6.19 13.79 -15.37
C GLY A 279 -5.13 12.80 -14.87
N SER A 280 -4.38 12.23 -15.81
CA SER A 280 -3.27 11.33 -15.48
C SER A 280 -2.11 11.45 -16.45
N LEU A 281 -0.89 11.42 -15.93
CA LEU A 281 0.33 11.34 -16.73
C LEU A 281 1.09 10.05 -16.43
N PHE A 282 1.35 9.27 -17.47
CA PHE A 282 2.24 8.11 -17.45
C PHE A 282 3.46 8.41 -18.31
N PHE A 283 4.58 8.67 -17.64
CA PHE A 283 5.82 9.09 -18.27
C PHE A 283 6.96 8.15 -17.93
N ASP A 284 7.67 7.67 -18.96
CA ASP A 284 8.88 6.87 -18.78
C ASP A 284 8.65 5.59 -17.96
N GLY A 285 7.47 4.97 -18.08
CA GLY A 285 7.18 3.68 -17.48
C GLY A 285 7.92 2.56 -18.22
N PHE A 286 8.64 1.70 -17.49
CA PHE A 286 9.47 0.66 -18.11
C PHE A 286 9.09 -0.74 -17.61
N ALA A 287 8.58 -1.58 -18.51
CA ALA A 287 8.41 -3.02 -18.27
C ALA A 287 9.61 -3.78 -18.84
N GLU A 288 10.41 -4.40 -17.96
CA GLU A 288 11.63 -5.09 -18.36
C GLU A 288 11.34 -6.37 -19.17
N ASN A 289 12.27 -6.69 -20.08
CA ASN A 289 12.13 -7.78 -21.04
C ASN A 289 12.80 -9.07 -20.51
N SER A 290 12.32 -9.61 -19.39
CA SER A 290 12.70 -10.94 -18.92
C SER A 290 11.89 -12.01 -19.68
N GLY A 291 12.51 -12.70 -20.63
CA GLY A 291 11.92 -13.87 -21.31
C GLY A 291 10.85 -13.54 -22.34
N ASP A 292 9.60 -13.36 -21.90
CA ASP A 292 8.40 -13.22 -22.75
C ASP A 292 8.12 -11.78 -23.21
N GLY A 293 8.91 -10.81 -22.71
CA GLY A 293 8.71 -9.39 -23.00
C GLY A 293 7.93 -8.65 -21.92
N GLY A 294 8.37 -7.43 -21.61
CA GLY A 294 7.58 -6.50 -20.81
C GLY A 294 6.21 -6.25 -21.46
N LEU A 295 5.15 -6.25 -20.68
CA LEU A 295 3.77 -6.08 -21.14
C LEU A 295 3.24 -4.80 -20.53
N GLY A 296 2.84 -3.84 -21.37
CA GLY A 296 2.31 -2.56 -20.92
C GLY A 296 3.37 -1.71 -20.22
N GLY A 297 4.12 -0.89 -20.94
CA GLY A 297 5.16 -0.06 -20.31
C GLY A 297 4.61 0.90 -19.25
N ALA A 298 3.38 1.39 -19.43
CA ALA A 298 2.64 2.05 -18.35
C ALA A 298 1.72 1.06 -17.62
N ILE A 299 0.75 0.48 -18.32
CA ILE A 299 -0.34 -0.29 -17.71
C ILE A 299 -0.41 -1.69 -18.32
N TYR A 300 -0.34 -2.69 -17.46
CA TYR A 300 -0.77 -4.05 -17.77
C TYR A 300 -2.13 -4.31 -17.12
N ASN A 301 -3.14 -4.70 -17.90
CA ASN A 301 -4.47 -5.00 -17.41
C ASN A 301 -4.91 -6.40 -17.85
N TYR A 302 -5.30 -7.23 -16.89
CA TYR A 302 -5.55 -8.66 -17.10
C TYR A 302 -6.68 -9.20 -16.22
N GLY A 303 -7.22 -10.37 -16.56
CA GLY A 303 -8.05 -11.19 -15.67
C GLY A 303 -9.38 -10.54 -15.28
N GLY A 304 -10.02 -9.84 -16.22
CA GLY A 304 -11.25 -9.09 -15.97
C GLY A 304 -11.07 -7.77 -15.24
N GLY A 305 -9.83 -7.28 -15.11
CA GLY A 305 -9.55 -5.98 -14.50
C GLY A 305 -10.16 -4.81 -15.27
N ILE A 306 -10.57 -3.77 -14.54
CA ILE A 306 -11.17 -2.55 -15.09
C ILE A 306 -10.22 -1.38 -14.85
N VAL A 307 -9.83 -0.71 -15.93
CA VAL A 307 -9.11 0.56 -15.87
C VAL A 307 -9.99 1.65 -16.48
N LYS A 308 -10.30 2.67 -15.69
CA LYS A 308 -11.16 3.79 -16.10
C LYS A 308 -10.45 5.12 -15.92
N LEU A 309 -10.06 5.73 -17.03
CA LEU A 309 -9.47 7.05 -17.09
C LEU A 309 -10.53 8.01 -17.64
N THR A 310 -10.88 9.08 -16.93
CA THR A 310 -11.99 9.96 -17.35
C THR A 310 -11.61 11.40 -17.64
N GLY A 311 -10.54 11.93 -17.05
CA GLY A 311 -9.99 13.22 -17.47
C GLY A 311 -8.73 13.04 -18.30
N SER A 312 -8.23 14.15 -18.84
CA SER A 312 -7.18 14.15 -19.86
C SER A 312 -5.98 13.29 -19.45
N THR A 313 -5.67 12.31 -20.30
CA THR A 313 -4.61 11.32 -20.05
C THR A 313 -3.49 11.47 -21.07
N THR A 314 -2.26 11.32 -20.62
CA THR A 314 -1.09 11.24 -21.50
C THR A 314 -0.24 10.03 -21.16
N PHE A 315 0.05 9.21 -22.17
CA PHE A 315 1.05 8.15 -22.14
C PHE A 315 2.23 8.60 -23.00
N ARG A 316 3.37 8.85 -22.37
CA ARG A 316 4.56 9.30 -23.08
C ARG A 316 5.82 8.57 -22.70
N GLN A 317 6.62 8.18 -23.69
CA GLN A 317 7.93 7.52 -23.49
C GLN A 317 7.85 6.25 -22.64
N ASN A 318 6.71 5.55 -22.68
CA ASN A 318 6.59 4.27 -22.00
C ASN A 318 7.17 3.16 -22.88
N TYR A 319 7.80 2.18 -22.24
CA TYR A 319 8.47 1.07 -22.90
C TYR A 319 7.95 -0.27 -22.39
N GLY A 320 7.50 -1.10 -23.32
CA GLY A 320 7.13 -2.49 -23.11
C GLY A 320 7.37 -3.27 -24.40
N ASN A 321 7.62 -4.58 -24.31
CA ASN A 321 7.74 -5.41 -25.51
C ASN A 321 6.41 -5.50 -26.29
N TRP A 322 5.30 -5.62 -25.56
CA TRP A 322 3.94 -5.59 -26.08
C TRP A 322 3.14 -4.47 -25.42
N GLY A 323 2.63 -3.54 -26.23
CA GLY A 323 1.96 -2.35 -25.72
C GLY A 323 2.93 -1.45 -24.97
N GLY A 324 3.66 -0.60 -25.71
CA GLY A 324 4.64 0.30 -25.08
C GLY A 324 4.00 1.19 -24.01
N ALA A 325 2.75 1.61 -24.20
CA ALA A 325 1.95 2.19 -23.12
C ALA A 325 1.07 1.14 -22.39
N VAL A 326 0.19 0.45 -23.12
CA VAL A 326 -0.89 -0.35 -22.52
C VAL A 326 -0.92 -1.76 -23.11
N PHE A 327 -0.99 -2.76 -22.25
CA PHE A 327 -1.33 -4.14 -22.62
C PHE A 327 -2.59 -4.58 -21.89
N ASN A 328 -3.65 -4.93 -22.63
CA ASN A 328 -4.96 -5.26 -22.08
C ASN A 328 -5.48 -6.59 -22.65
N SER A 329 -5.13 -7.72 -22.02
CA SER A 329 -5.45 -9.05 -22.56
C SER A 329 -6.25 -9.92 -21.60
N ALA A 330 -7.14 -10.73 -22.16
CA ALA A 330 -7.80 -11.81 -21.42
C ALA A 330 -7.00 -13.11 -21.45
N VAL A 331 -5.97 -13.20 -22.29
CA VAL A 331 -5.17 -14.41 -22.49
C VAL A 331 -4.14 -14.55 -21.40
N PRO A 332 -4.18 -15.65 -20.60
CA PRO A 332 -3.13 -15.91 -19.65
C PRO A 332 -1.82 -16.01 -20.42
N ASN A 333 -0.84 -15.18 -20.07
CA ASN A 333 0.53 -15.53 -20.37
C ASN A 333 0.84 -16.87 -19.65
N ALA A 334 1.76 -17.68 -20.18
CA ALA A 334 2.14 -19.00 -19.68
C ALA A 334 2.47 -19.05 -18.17
N TYR A 335 2.72 -17.89 -17.55
CA TYR A 335 2.94 -17.70 -16.12
C TYR A 335 1.69 -17.72 -15.22
N PHE A 336 0.47 -17.60 -15.78
CA PHE A 336 -0.77 -17.78 -15.05
C PHE A 336 -1.43 -19.09 -15.48
N THR A 337 -1.14 -20.18 -14.76
CA THR A 337 -1.91 -21.42 -14.91
C THR A 337 -3.33 -21.13 -14.41
N ALA A 338 -4.29 -21.11 -15.34
CA ALA A 338 -5.71 -20.88 -15.08
C ALA A 338 -6.29 -22.00 -14.21
N GLU A 339 -6.03 -21.97 -12.91
CA GLU A 339 -6.86 -22.67 -11.95
C GLU A 339 -8.09 -21.78 -11.69
N ASP A 340 -9.13 -22.04 -12.50
CA ASP A 340 -10.54 -21.86 -12.08
C ASP A 340 -11.25 -20.50 -12.30
N GLU A 341 -11.00 -19.77 -13.40
CA GLU A 341 -11.81 -18.57 -13.68
C GLU A 341 -12.30 -18.44 -15.12
N SER A 342 -13.59 -18.16 -15.27
CA SER A 342 -14.23 -17.76 -16.52
C SER A 342 -13.43 -16.63 -17.16
N TYR A 343 -13.10 -16.77 -18.44
CA TYR A 343 -12.41 -15.75 -19.24
C TYR A 343 -13.25 -14.46 -19.27
N VAL A 344 -12.97 -13.54 -18.35
CA VAL A 344 -13.59 -12.21 -18.36
C VAL A 344 -12.60 -11.28 -19.04
N MET A 345 -13.04 -10.66 -20.14
CA MET A 345 -12.22 -9.68 -20.84
C MET A 345 -11.95 -8.50 -19.91
N PRO A 346 -10.68 -8.13 -19.68
CA PRO A 346 -10.40 -6.89 -18.99
C PRO A 346 -10.84 -5.71 -19.85
N THR A 347 -11.19 -4.60 -19.19
CA THR A 347 -11.65 -3.38 -19.87
C THR A 347 -10.74 -2.23 -19.52
N ILE A 348 -10.35 -1.46 -20.52
CA ILE A 348 -9.76 -0.15 -20.32
C ILE A 348 -10.59 0.89 -21.08
N SER A 349 -10.83 2.03 -20.44
CA SER A 349 -11.52 3.17 -21.04
C SER A 349 -10.74 4.43 -20.74
N TYR A 350 -10.65 5.31 -21.73
CA TYR A 350 -9.91 6.56 -21.67
C TYR A 350 -10.68 7.63 -22.48
N PRO A 351 -10.48 8.93 -22.19
CA PRO A 351 -11.20 9.99 -22.88
C PRO A 351 -10.69 10.17 -24.33
N GLU A 352 -11.50 10.80 -25.19
CA GLU A 352 -11.17 11.03 -26.61
C GLU A 352 -9.92 11.91 -26.81
N ASP A 353 -9.55 12.71 -25.81
CA ASP A 353 -8.36 13.58 -25.82
C ASP A 353 -7.11 12.90 -25.26
N THR A 354 -7.12 11.57 -25.11
CA THR A 354 -5.94 10.82 -24.65
C THR A 354 -4.80 10.92 -25.65
N ILE A 355 -3.62 11.28 -25.15
CA ILE A 355 -2.40 11.43 -25.95
C ILE A 355 -1.51 10.21 -25.76
N PHE A 356 -1.08 9.62 -26.87
CA PHE A 356 -0.01 8.63 -26.92
C PHE A 356 1.15 9.25 -27.71
N GLU A 357 2.31 9.40 -27.08
CA GLU A 357 3.47 10.09 -27.66
C GLU A 357 4.75 9.33 -27.34
N ASP A 358 5.55 9.02 -28.37
CA ASP A 358 6.89 8.43 -28.20
C ASP A 358 6.94 7.15 -27.34
N ASN A 359 5.85 6.38 -27.25
CA ASN A 359 5.90 5.06 -26.63
C ASN A 359 6.61 4.08 -27.56
N ASP A 360 7.32 3.10 -26.99
CA ASP A 360 8.17 2.19 -27.73
C ASP A 360 7.90 0.73 -27.36
N ALA A 361 7.83 -0.11 -28.39
CA ALA A 361 7.64 -1.54 -28.25
C ALA A 361 8.13 -2.31 -29.48
N GLN A 362 8.39 -3.61 -29.29
CA GLN A 362 8.71 -4.47 -30.43
C GLN A 362 7.50 -4.72 -31.33
N TYR A 363 6.32 -4.91 -30.73
CA TYR A 363 5.12 -5.36 -31.46
C TYR A 363 4.04 -4.28 -31.59
N CYS A 364 3.70 -3.56 -30.51
CA CYS A 364 2.72 -2.46 -30.56
C CYS A 364 3.15 -1.29 -29.66
N ASN A 365 3.52 -0.15 -30.25
CA ASN A 365 4.09 0.99 -29.51
C ASN A 365 3.16 1.55 -28.45
N ASP A 366 1.86 1.67 -28.74
CA ASP A 366 0.92 2.27 -27.81
C ASP A 366 0.11 1.21 -27.07
N PHE A 367 -0.73 0.48 -27.80
CA PHE A 367 -1.70 -0.45 -27.24
C PHE A 367 -1.62 -1.83 -27.88
N ALA A 368 -1.72 -2.87 -27.06
CA ALA A 368 -1.92 -4.26 -27.48
C ALA A 368 -3.03 -4.91 -26.65
N SER A 369 -3.92 -5.68 -27.27
CA SER A 369 -4.92 -6.49 -26.54
C SER A 369 -4.62 -7.98 -26.47
N ASP A 370 -3.62 -8.45 -27.21
CA ASP A 370 -3.13 -9.83 -27.16
C ASP A 370 -1.69 -9.92 -27.69
N PHE A 371 -1.13 -11.12 -27.74
CA PHE A 371 0.17 -11.45 -28.36
C PHE A 371 0.10 -11.60 -29.89
N ASP A 372 -0.81 -10.86 -30.52
CA ASP A 372 -0.98 -10.84 -31.97
C ASP A 372 -0.80 -9.39 -32.47
N GLU A 373 0.10 -9.20 -33.43
CA GLU A 373 0.38 -7.90 -34.05
C GLU A 373 -0.89 -7.33 -34.74
N GLU A 374 -1.85 -8.17 -35.12
CA GLU A 374 -3.14 -7.72 -35.66
C GLU A 374 -4.01 -7.00 -34.60
N THR A 375 -3.65 -7.09 -33.32
CA THR A 375 -4.37 -6.45 -32.20
C THR A 375 -3.76 -5.12 -31.76
N CYS A 376 -2.80 -4.58 -32.51
CA CYS A 376 -2.32 -3.22 -32.29
C CYS A 376 -3.41 -2.22 -32.73
N GLY A 377 -3.96 -1.43 -31.82
CA GLY A 377 -4.95 -0.40 -32.14
C GLY A 377 -5.55 0.26 -30.90
N LEU A 378 -6.16 1.43 -31.06
CA LEU A 378 -6.91 2.12 -30.00
C LEU A 378 -8.38 1.71 -30.00
#